data_AF-A0A812NLJ9-F1
#
_entry.id   AF-A0A812NLJ9-F1
#
_cell.length_a   1.000
_cell.length_b   1.000
_cell.length_c   1.000
_cell.angle_alpha   90.00
_cell.angle_beta   90.00
_cell.angle_gamma   90.00
#
_symmetry.space_group_name_H-M   'P 1'
#
loop_
_entity.id
_entity.type
_entity.pdbx_description
1 polymer ?
#
loop_
_entity_poly.entity_id
_entity_poly.type
_entity_poly.pdbx_seq_one_letter_code
_entity_poly.pdbx_strand_id
1 'polypeptide(L)'
;ADIMWSTRHWEKIDLRQKFNFHLYYPIQAVPDRKSLFDVLVDGILNEGTIVEVFGDDRFEIPYTPDQVQGYVQMVDTVRDPDDPNIILLVDTIKITSKDVLFWEIKSDWYFDKQRGEMKNRIIGISPIVRNPKTLDTYNLFWVWFPDARYALSTHVAFNEQNNTQRLTYDQVFHLRFFQSVITKEDNVYDRAIEEYKRNEPIEQLIEADRIKNNLRNFEHDLWEY
;
A
#
# COMPACT_ATOMS: atom_id res chain seq x y z
N ALA A 1 2.93 24.69 -10.65
CA ALA A 1 3.94 24.64 -9.58
C ALA A 1 5.29 24.52 -10.24
N ASP A 2 6.25 25.35 -9.86
CA ASP A 2 7.64 25.26 -10.34
C ASP A 2 8.37 24.27 -9.43
N ILE A 3 8.63 23.06 -9.93
CA ILE A 3 9.26 21.98 -9.17
C ILE A 3 10.76 22.09 -9.39
N MET A 4 11.49 22.43 -8.33
CA MET A 4 12.94 22.63 -8.41
C MET A 4 13.73 21.33 -8.28
N TRP A 5 13.18 20.39 -7.51
CA TRP A 5 13.76 19.09 -7.23
C TRP A 5 12.65 18.09 -6.95
N SER A 6 12.79 16.87 -7.43
CA SER A 6 11.91 15.76 -7.12
C SER A 6 12.69 14.47 -7.05
N THR A 7 12.37 13.65 -6.06
CA THR A 7 12.84 12.27 -5.94
C THR A 7 11.66 11.36 -5.67
N ARG A 8 11.79 10.10 -6.07
CA ARG A 8 10.75 9.09 -5.86
C ARG A 8 11.21 8.06 -4.85
N HIS A 9 10.34 7.73 -3.92
CA HIS A 9 10.60 6.74 -2.89
C HIS A 9 9.49 5.70 -2.83
N TRP A 10 9.91 4.47 -2.57
CA TRP A 10 9.04 3.37 -2.19
C TRP A 10 9.21 3.12 -0.71
N GLU A 11 8.08 2.99 -0.03
CA GLU A 11 8.02 2.84 1.40
C GLU A 11 7.13 1.67 1.76
N LYS A 12 7.54 0.91 2.77
CA LYS A 12 6.80 -0.22 3.30
C LYS A 12 6.26 0.11 4.67
N ILE A 13 4.94 0.03 4.82
CA ILE A 13 4.22 0.14 6.09
C ILE A 13 4.02 -1.26 6.65
N ASP A 14 4.48 -1.49 7.88
CA ASP A 14 4.24 -2.74 8.59
C ASP A 14 2.98 -2.64 9.46
N LEU A 15 1.97 -3.46 9.15
CA LEU A 15 0.70 -3.49 9.88
C LEU A 15 0.81 -4.17 11.25
N ARG A 16 1.92 -4.87 11.53
CA ARG A 16 2.20 -5.45 12.85
C ARG A 16 2.62 -4.40 13.86
N GLN A 17 3.02 -3.20 13.40
CA GLN A 17 3.35 -2.08 14.27
C GLN A 17 2.08 -1.45 14.81
N LYS A 18 2.03 -1.25 16.14
CA LYS A 18 0.87 -0.68 16.83
C LYS A 18 0.43 0.67 16.27
N PHE A 19 1.37 1.50 15.82
CA PHE A 19 1.06 2.79 15.22
C PHE A 19 0.19 2.66 13.97
N ASN A 20 0.37 1.60 13.18
CA ASN A 20 -0.29 1.36 11.90
C ASN A 20 -1.59 0.55 12.02
N PHE A 21 -2.03 0.22 13.24
CA PHE A 21 -3.25 -0.59 13.46
C PHE A 21 -4.51 0.03 12.86
N HIS A 22 -4.54 1.35 12.74
CA HIS A 22 -5.64 2.08 12.10
C HIS A 22 -5.83 1.74 10.61
N LEU A 23 -4.80 1.18 9.93
CA LEU A 23 -4.87 0.73 8.54
C LEU A 23 -5.25 -0.76 8.40
N TYR A 24 -5.11 -1.53 9.49
CA TYR A 24 -5.37 -2.97 9.51
C TYR A 24 -6.77 -3.31 10.04
N TYR A 25 -7.18 -2.62 11.10
CA TYR A 25 -8.47 -2.87 11.74
C TYR A 25 -9.61 -2.08 11.06
N PRO A 26 -10.84 -2.61 11.08
CA PRO A 26 -11.25 -3.87 11.70
C PRO A 26 -10.95 -5.10 10.84
N ILE A 27 -10.57 -6.22 11.48
CA ILE A 27 -10.29 -7.49 10.80
C ILE A 27 -11.56 -8.10 10.17
N GLN A 28 -12.71 -7.88 10.80
CA GLN A 28 -14.02 -8.25 10.26
C GLN A 28 -14.78 -6.97 9.96
N ALA A 29 -15.31 -6.86 8.75
CA ALA A 29 -16.12 -5.72 8.37
C ALA A 29 -17.31 -5.58 9.32
N VAL A 30 -17.44 -4.40 9.91
CA VAL A 30 -18.60 -3.99 10.71
C VAL A 30 -19.44 -3.08 9.81
N PRO A 31 -20.78 -3.03 9.92
CA PRO A 31 -21.61 -2.26 8.98
C PRO A 31 -21.20 -0.79 8.77
N ASP A 32 -20.57 -0.17 9.77
CA ASP A 32 -20.11 1.22 9.76
C ASP A 32 -18.59 1.37 9.58
N ARG A 33 -17.83 0.26 9.52
CA ARG A 33 -16.35 0.28 9.48
C ARG A 33 -15.77 -0.86 8.65
N LYS A 34 -14.94 -0.49 7.68
CA LYS A 34 -14.19 -1.41 6.82
C LYS A 34 -12.69 -1.18 7.01
N SER A 35 -11.90 -2.23 6.88
CA SER A 35 -10.44 -2.10 6.82
C SER A 35 -10.04 -1.35 5.54
N LEU A 36 -8.81 -0.83 5.49
CA LEU A 36 -8.30 -0.21 4.26
C LEU A 36 -8.36 -1.17 3.06
N PHE A 37 -8.06 -2.46 3.29
CA PHE A 37 -8.09 -3.47 2.24
C PHE A 37 -9.50 -3.67 1.68
N ASP A 38 -10.49 -3.83 2.57
CA ASP A 38 -11.88 -4.03 2.17
C ASP A 38 -12.43 -2.79 1.46
N VAL A 39 -12.02 -1.58 1.88
CA VAL A 39 -12.39 -0.32 1.19
C VAL A 39 -11.84 -0.28 -0.23
N LEU A 40 -10.58 -0.65 -0.45
CA LEU A 40 -9.99 -0.67 -1.79
C LEU A 40 -10.64 -1.74 -2.66
N VAL A 41 -10.84 -2.95 -2.15
CA VAL A 41 -11.48 -4.04 -2.89
C VAL A 41 -12.93 -3.70 -3.25
N ASP A 42 -13.70 -3.13 -2.31
CA ASP A 42 -15.07 -2.68 -2.62
C ASP A 42 -15.07 -1.51 -3.61
N GLY A 43 -14.12 -0.57 -3.48
CA GLY A 43 -13.95 0.54 -4.42
C GLY A 43 -13.68 0.07 -5.85
N ILE A 44 -12.91 -1.01 -6.02
CA ILE A 44 -12.57 -1.59 -7.32
C ILE A 44 -13.72 -2.45 -7.86
N LEU A 45 -14.28 -3.36 -7.05
CA LEU A 45 -15.19 -4.41 -7.52
C LEU A 45 -16.67 -4.00 -7.51
N ASN A 46 -17.09 -3.24 -6.51
CA ASN A 46 -18.51 -2.98 -6.24
C ASN A 46 -18.91 -1.54 -6.57
N GLU A 47 -18.12 -0.57 -6.10
CA GLU A 47 -18.44 0.85 -6.27
C GLU A 47 -17.97 1.39 -7.64
N GLY A 48 -16.93 0.79 -8.22
CA GLY A 48 -16.30 1.27 -9.46
C GLY A 48 -15.68 2.67 -9.30
N THR A 49 -15.39 3.08 -8.07
CA THR A 49 -14.74 4.35 -7.73
C THR A 49 -13.24 4.31 -7.95
N ILE A 50 -12.68 3.11 -8.12
CA ILE A 50 -11.28 2.88 -8.44
C ILE A 50 -11.22 2.11 -9.76
N VAL A 51 -10.81 2.79 -10.81
CA VAL A 51 -10.68 2.26 -12.18
C VAL A 51 -9.23 1.93 -12.49
N GLU A 52 -8.30 2.77 -12.02
CA GLU A 52 -6.87 2.65 -12.34
C GLU A 52 -6.14 1.70 -11.37
N VAL A 53 -6.17 0.41 -11.71
CA VAL A 53 -5.47 -0.68 -10.99
C VAL A 53 -4.47 -1.35 -11.93
N PHE A 54 -3.29 -1.70 -11.40
CA PHE A 54 -2.17 -2.21 -12.16
C PHE A 54 -1.51 -3.41 -11.49
N GLY A 55 -0.76 -4.21 -12.24
CA GLY A 55 0.03 -5.34 -11.72
C GLY A 55 1.42 -4.97 -11.25
N ASP A 56 1.94 -3.82 -11.66
CA ASP A 56 3.32 -3.41 -11.48
C ASP A 56 3.42 -2.02 -10.84
N ASP A 57 4.57 -1.74 -10.22
CA ASP A 57 4.83 -0.47 -9.56
C ASP A 57 5.01 0.68 -10.56
N ARG A 58 5.30 0.41 -11.84
CA ARG A 58 5.45 1.40 -12.91
C ARG A 58 4.12 1.80 -13.56
N PHE A 59 3.02 1.12 -13.22
CA PHE A 59 1.69 1.34 -13.78
C PHE A 59 1.62 1.12 -15.30
N GLU A 60 2.37 0.12 -15.80
CA GLU A 60 2.38 -0.24 -17.23
C GLU A 60 1.36 -1.33 -17.57
N ILE A 61 1.02 -2.18 -16.60
CA ILE A 61 0.17 -3.36 -16.80
C ILE A 61 -1.17 -3.13 -16.10
N PRO A 62 -2.18 -2.56 -16.77
CA PRO A 62 -3.49 -2.36 -16.17
C PRO A 62 -4.20 -3.69 -15.91
N TYR A 63 -4.89 -3.79 -14.78
CA TYR A 63 -5.76 -4.92 -14.43
C TYR A 63 -7.23 -4.54 -14.54
N THR A 64 -8.03 -5.47 -15.07
CA THR A 64 -9.49 -5.33 -15.05
C THR A 64 -10.04 -5.71 -13.68
N PRO A 65 -11.23 -5.19 -13.29
CA PRO A 65 -11.88 -5.60 -12.04
C PRO A 65 -12.05 -7.12 -11.92
N ASP A 66 -12.35 -7.82 -13.01
CA ASP A 66 -12.48 -9.28 -13.04
C ASP A 66 -11.14 -9.99 -12.73
N GLN A 67 -10.03 -9.46 -13.23
CA GLN A 67 -8.70 -9.98 -12.91
C GLN A 67 -8.36 -9.77 -11.44
N VAL A 68 -8.66 -8.57 -10.90
CA VAL A 68 -8.49 -8.27 -9.47
C VAL A 68 -9.34 -9.22 -8.62
N GLN A 69 -10.59 -9.49 -9.03
CA GLN A 69 -11.45 -10.45 -8.35
C GLN A 69 -10.83 -11.86 -8.35
N GLY A 70 -10.26 -12.30 -9.47
CA GLY A 70 -9.56 -13.59 -9.56
C GLY A 70 -8.33 -13.70 -8.65
N TYR A 71 -7.60 -12.60 -8.43
CA TYR A 71 -6.48 -12.58 -7.49
C TYR A 71 -6.93 -12.52 -6.03
N VAL A 72 -8.02 -11.81 -5.73
CA VAL A 72 -8.58 -11.72 -4.37
C VAL A 72 -9.34 -12.98 -3.98
N GLN A 73 -9.97 -13.66 -4.94
CA GLN A 73 -10.76 -14.87 -4.76
C GLN A 73 -10.19 -15.99 -5.64
N MET A 74 -9.25 -16.75 -5.10
CA MET A 74 -8.76 -17.94 -5.77
C MET A 74 -9.75 -19.08 -5.49
N VAL A 75 -10.58 -19.39 -6.48
CA VAL A 75 -11.46 -20.56 -6.44
C VAL A 75 -10.59 -21.80 -6.65
N ASP A 76 -10.41 -22.62 -5.62
CA ASP A 76 -9.82 -23.94 -5.76
C ASP A 76 -10.91 -25.01 -5.82
N THR A 77 -10.75 -25.98 -6.71
CA THR A 77 -11.71 -27.06 -6.88
C THR A 77 -11.02 -28.38 -6.59
N VAL A 78 -11.44 -29.04 -5.53
CA VAL A 78 -11.05 -30.43 -5.24
C VAL A 78 -11.93 -31.33 -6.09
N ARG A 79 -11.32 -32.01 -7.05
CA ARG A 79 -11.97 -32.98 -7.95
C ARG A 79 -11.85 -34.39 -7.40
N ASP A 80 -12.80 -35.24 -7.76
CA ASP A 80 -12.76 -36.66 -7.40
C ASP A 80 -11.52 -37.35 -8.00
N PRO A 81 -10.74 -38.10 -7.20
CA PRO A 81 -9.64 -38.91 -7.72
C PRO A 81 -10.08 -39.96 -8.76
N ASP A 82 -11.33 -40.42 -8.70
CA ASP A 82 -11.86 -41.50 -9.55
C ASP A 82 -12.62 -41.00 -10.79
N ASP A 83 -13.14 -39.76 -10.79
CA ASP A 83 -13.76 -39.12 -11.96
C ASP A 83 -13.43 -37.61 -12.05
N PRO A 84 -12.58 -37.19 -13.00
CA PRO A 84 -12.19 -35.79 -13.19
C PRO A 84 -13.34 -34.82 -13.53
N ASN A 85 -14.53 -35.33 -13.88
CA ASN A 85 -15.71 -34.51 -14.19
C ASN A 85 -16.57 -34.19 -12.96
N ILE A 86 -16.34 -34.83 -11.81
CA ILE A 86 -17.09 -34.59 -10.58
C ILE A 86 -16.27 -33.65 -9.68
N ILE A 87 -16.83 -32.46 -9.44
CA ILE A 87 -16.29 -31.50 -8.47
C ILE A 87 -16.85 -31.89 -7.09
N LEU A 88 -16.00 -32.42 -6.21
CA LEU A 88 -16.40 -32.85 -4.87
C LEU A 88 -16.56 -31.67 -3.92
N LEU A 89 -15.68 -30.68 -4.02
CA LEU A 89 -15.67 -29.51 -3.17
C LEU A 89 -15.11 -28.32 -3.93
N VAL A 90 -15.84 -27.21 -3.92
CA VAL A 90 -15.33 -25.90 -4.34
C VAL A 90 -14.89 -25.20 -3.06
N ASP A 91 -13.58 -25.07 -2.86
CA ASP A 91 -13.00 -24.33 -1.75
C ASP A 91 -12.53 -22.98 -2.27
N THR A 92 -13.30 -21.93 -1.97
CA THR A 92 -12.95 -20.57 -2.39
C THR A 92 -12.04 -19.95 -1.35
N ILE A 93 -10.75 -19.84 -1.67
CA ILE A 93 -9.81 -19.09 -0.85
C ILE A 93 -9.95 -17.62 -1.18
N LYS A 94 -10.59 -16.91 -0.27
CA LYS A 94 -10.70 -15.45 -0.32
C LYS A 94 -9.58 -14.86 0.53
N ILE A 95 -8.76 -14.02 -0.11
CA ILE A 95 -7.84 -13.15 0.60
C ILE A 95 -8.67 -12.12 1.35
N THR A 96 -8.47 -12.07 2.66
CA THR A 96 -9.17 -11.14 3.54
C THR A 96 -8.19 -10.13 4.11
N SER A 97 -8.73 -9.11 4.77
CA SER A 97 -7.97 -8.14 5.55
C SER A 97 -6.95 -8.77 6.52
N LYS A 98 -7.16 -10.02 6.96
CA LYS A 98 -6.25 -10.77 7.83
C LYS A 98 -4.91 -11.09 7.18
N ASP A 99 -4.92 -11.30 5.87
CA ASP A 99 -3.80 -11.83 5.11
C ASP A 99 -2.86 -10.71 4.64
N VAL A 100 -3.28 -9.44 4.78
CA VAL A 100 -2.48 -8.25 4.50
C VAL A 100 -1.45 -8.07 5.62
N LEU A 101 -0.17 -8.10 5.25
CA LEU A 101 0.94 -7.94 6.18
C LEU A 101 1.56 -6.55 6.10
N PHE A 102 1.75 -6.05 4.89
CA PHE A 102 2.40 -4.78 4.64
C PHE A 102 1.63 -3.99 3.58
N TRP A 103 1.77 -2.67 3.62
CA TRP A 103 1.43 -1.82 2.48
C TRP A 103 2.70 -1.29 1.86
N GLU A 104 2.76 -1.29 0.54
CA GLU A 104 3.79 -0.60 -0.20
C GLU A 104 3.21 0.69 -0.77
N ILE A 105 3.94 1.79 -0.60
CA ILE A 105 3.54 3.11 -1.05
C ILE A 105 4.64 3.65 -1.95
N LYS A 106 4.23 4.12 -3.11
CA LYS A 106 5.08 4.87 -4.03
C LYS A 106 4.75 6.35 -3.91
N SER A 107 5.73 7.16 -3.55
CA SER A 107 5.53 8.59 -3.33
C SER A 107 6.64 9.43 -3.97
N ASP A 108 6.25 10.56 -4.55
CA ASP A 108 7.14 11.58 -5.06
C ASP A 108 7.30 12.66 -3.99
N TRP A 109 8.54 12.90 -3.58
CA TRP A 109 8.92 14.03 -2.77
C TRP A 109 9.41 15.12 -3.68
N TYR A 110 8.85 16.31 -3.55
CA TYR A 110 9.22 17.45 -4.39
C TYR A 110 9.27 18.73 -3.58
N PHE A 111 10.14 19.64 -3.99
CA PHE A 111 10.27 20.96 -3.38
C PHE A 111 9.47 21.99 -4.18
N ASP A 112 8.49 22.62 -3.53
CA ASP A 112 7.69 23.68 -4.14
C ASP A 112 8.34 25.04 -3.86
N LYS A 113 9.02 25.59 -4.87
CA LYS A 113 9.75 26.85 -4.77
C LYS A 113 8.87 28.04 -4.34
N GLN A 114 7.59 28.02 -4.66
CA GLN A 114 6.69 29.14 -4.31
C GLN A 114 6.34 29.15 -2.82
N ARG A 115 6.32 27.98 -2.19
CA ARG A 115 5.96 27.84 -0.77
C ARG A 115 7.17 27.62 0.13
N GLY A 116 8.33 27.28 -0.44
CA GLY A 116 9.54 26.96 0.31
C GLY A 116 9.42 25.67 1.10
N GLU A 117 8.44 24.82 0.78
CA GLU A 117 8.13 23.61 1.55
C GLU A 117 8.40 22.36 0.71
N MET A 118 8.99 21.35 1.35
CA MET A 118 9.02 20.01 0.77
C MET A 118 7.64 19.37 0.93
N LYS A 119 7.10 18.83 -0.16
CA LYS A 119 5.82 18.13 -0.17
C LYS A 119 5.99 16.70 -0.61
N ASN A 120 5.24 15.83 0.04
CA ASN A 120 5.06 14.47 -0.40
C ASN A 120 3.75 14.35 -1.20
N ARG A 121 3.82 13.68 -2.34
CA ARG A 121 2.66 13.26 -3.12
C ARG A 121 2.70 11.75 -3.31
N ILE A 122 1.73 11.07 -2.73
CA ILE A 122 1.52 9.64 -2.95
C ILE A 122 0.97 9.44 -4.36
N ILE A 123 1.57 8.50 -5.09
CA ILE A 123 1.23 8.16 -6.47
C ILE A 123 0.40 6.88 -6.50
N GLY A 124 0.83 5.88 -5.73
CA GLY A 124 0.10 4.62 -5.65
C GLY A 124 0.38 3.87 -4.37
N ILE A 125 -0.50 2.90 -4.14
CA ILE A 125 -0.52 2.06 -2.95
C ILE A 125 -0.78 0.61 -3.37
N SER A 126 -0.09 -0.33 -2.73
CA SER A 126 -0.21 -1.76 -3.02
C SER A 126 -0.31 -2.58 -1.73
N PRO A 127 -1.28 -3.50 -1.61
CA PRO A 127 -1.31 -4.45 -0.51
C PRO A 127 -0.33 -5.59 -0.76
N ILE A 128 0.54 -5.83 0.21
CA ILE A 128 1.38 -7.03 0.27
C ILE A 128 0.68 -8.04 1.17
N VAL A 129 0.26 -9.15 0.55
CA VAL A 129 -0.45 -10.22 1.23
C VAL A 129 0.39 -11.48 1.32
N ARG A 130 0.09 -12.29 2.33
CA ARG A 130 0.61 -13.64 2.43
C ARG A 130 -0.42 -14.61 1.89
N ASN A 131 -0.03 -15.42 0.92
CA ASN A 131 -0.90 -16.49 0.42
C ASN A 131 -1.15 -17.50 1.57
N PRO A 132 -2.41 -17.82 1.90
CA PRO A 132 -2.69 -18.82 2.94
C PRO A 132 -2.25 -20.23 2.54
N LYS A 133 -2.12 -20.54 1.24
CA LYS A 133 -1.68 -21.85 0.73
C LYS A 133 -0.17 -21.95 0.59
N THR A 134 0.43 -21.08 -0.21
CA THR A 134 1.87 -21.18 -0.53
C THR A 134 2.75 -20.52 0.52
N LEU A 135 2.16 -19.73 1.43
CA LEU A 135 2.85 -18.90 2.42
C LEU A 135 3.76 -17.82 1.83
N ASP A 136 3.80 -17.69 0.51
CA ASP A 136 4.55 -16.67 -0.20
C ASP A 136 3.93 -15.30 0.03
N THR A 137 4.79 -14.30 0.05
CA THR A 137 4.40 -12.89 0.23
C THR A 137 4.58 -12.16 -1.09
N TYR A 138 3.52 -11.56 -1.61
CA TYR A 138 3.53 -10.87 -2.90
C TYR A 138 2.60 -9.65 -2.90
N ASN A 139 2.86 -8.74 -3.82
CA ASN A 139 2.00 -7.58 -4.09
C ASN A 139 0.78 -8.02 -4.90
N LEU A 140 -0.41 -7.72 -4.41
CA LEU A 140 -1.66 -8.11 -5.07
C LEU A 140 -1.93 -7.31 -6.34
N PHE A 141 -1.90 -5.98 -6.18
CA PHE A 141 -2.14 -5.01 -7.24
C PHE A 141 -1.65 -3.65 -6.76
N TRP A 142 -1.42 -2.75 -7.71
CA TRP A 142 -1.07 -1.35 -7.50
C TRP A 142 -2.28 -0.49 -7.83
N VAL A 143 -2.73 0.32 -6.87
CA VAL A 143 -3.82 1.26 -7.07
C VAL A 143 -3.25 2.64 -7.32
N TRP A 144 -3.76 3.32 -8.33
CA TRP A 144 -3.49 4.74 -8.53
C TRP A 144 -4.15 5.57 -7.43
N PHE A 145 -3.32 6.20 -6.60
CA PHE A 145 -3.77 6.86 -5.38
C PHE A 145 -4.75 8.01 -5.64
N PRO A 146 -4.56 8.88 -6.67
CA PRO A 146 -5.53 9.94 -6.98
C PRO A 146 -6.95 9.47 -7.21
N ASP A 147 -7.15 8.31 -7.83
CA ASP A 147 -8.47 7.73 -8.09
C ASP A 147 -9.09 7.15 -6.81
N ALA A 148 -8.26 6.46 -6.03
CA ALA A 148 -8.66 5.91 -4.72
C ALA A 148 -9.08 6.97 -3.69
N ARG A 149 -8.70 8.25 -3.86
CA ARG A 149 -9.04 9.32 -2.90
C ARG A 149 -10.53 9.40 -2.60
N TYR A 150 -11.39 9.22 -3.61
CA TYR A 150 -12.84 9.30 -3.39
C TYR A 150 -13.33 8.18 -2.44
N ALA A 151 -12.94 6.94 -2.72
CA ALA A 151 -13.25 5.79 -1.85
C ALA A 151 -12.66 5.96 -0.44
N LEU A 152 -11.42 6.43 -0.34
CA LEU A 152 -10.71 6.65 0.93
C LEU A 152 -11.28 7.82 1.75
N SER A 153 -11.87 8.82 1.10
CA SER A 153 -12.48 9.97 1.79
C SER A 153 -13.82 9.64 2.42
N THR A 154 -14.54 8.67 1.86
CA THR A 154 -15.86 8.24 2.34
C THR A 154 -15.76 7.35 3.58
N HIS A 155 -14.63 6.64 3.74
CA HIS A 155 -14.43 5.67 4.80
C HIS A 155 -13.50 6.19 5.91
N VAL A 156 -13.90 5.90 7.15
CA VAL A 156 -13.18 6.33 8.35
C VAL A 156 -12.19 5.25 8.82
N ALA A 157 -10.96 5.67 9.13
CA ALA A 157 -9.93 4.81 9.70
C ALA A 157 -10.23 4.49 11.17
N PHE A 158 -9.85 3.28 11.61
CA PHE A 158 -10.07 2.87 12.99
C PHE A 158 -9.14 3.62 13.95
N ASN A 159 -9.69 4.18 15.04
CA ASN A 159 -8.90 4.84 16.09
C ASN A 159 -9.16 4.16 17.45
N GLU A 160 -8.11 3.59 18.05
CA GLU A 160 -8.16 2.96 19.38
C GLU A 160 -8.31 3.98 20.51
N GLN A 161 -7.67 5.14 20.38
CA GLN A 161 -7.49 6.07 21.49
C GLN A 161 -8.60 7.11 21.60
N ASN A 162 -9.21 7.48 20.47
CA ASN A 162 -10.23 8.52 20.45
C ASN A 162 -11.32 8.24 19.40
N ASN A 163 -12.49 7.80 19.85
CA ASN A 163 -13.64 7.51 18.97
C ASN A 163 -14.32 8.79 18.43
N THR A 164 -13.97 9.96 18.98
CA THR A 164 -14.58 11.27 18.65
C THR A 164 -13.80 12.00 17.54
N GLN A 165 -12.48 11.83 17.46
CA GLN A 165 -11.66 12.31 16.34
C GLN A 165 -11.42 11.17 15.36
N ARG A 166 -12.35 11.06 14.41
CA ARG A 166 -12.32 10.10 13.31
C ARG A 166 -11.65 10.74 12.11
N LEU A 167 -10.49 10.21 11.72
CA LEU A 167 -9.82 10.59 10.47
C LEU A 167 -10.30 9.66 9.35
N THR A 168 -10.52 10.21 8.17
CA THR A 168 -10.76 9.40 6.96
C THR A 168 -9.45 8.79 6.48
N TYR A 169 -9.50 7.71 5.70
CA TYR A 169 -8.27 7.14 5.15
C TYR A 169 -7.53 8.15 4.26
N ASP A 170 -8.24 8.98 3.50
CA ASP A 170 -7.61 10.06 2.73
C ASP A 170 -6.83 11.04 3.63
N GLN A 171 -7.41 11.45 4.76
CA GLN A 171 -6.73 12.31 5.73
C GLN A 171 -5.52 11.64 6.36
N VAL A 172 -5.61 10.34 6.69
CA VAL A 172 -4.48 9.57 7.24
C VAL A 172 -3.29 9.59 6.28
N PHE A 173 -3.53 9.34 4.99
CA PHE A 173 -2.48 9.36 3.99
C PHE A 173 -1.98 10.77 3.67
N HIS A 174 -2.87 11.76 3.64
CA HIS A 174 -2.50 13.16 3.40
C HIS A 174 -1.64 13.74 4.53
N LEU A 175 -2.00 13.47 5.79
CA LEU A 175 -1.24 13.86 6.97
C LEU A 175 -0.03 12.95 7.22
N ARG A 176 0.14 11.89 6.41
CA ARG A 176 1.11 10.81 6.62
C ARG A 176 1.12 10.29 8.05
N PHE A 177 -0.07 10.07 8.61
CA PHE A 177 -0.25 9.52 9.95
C PHE A 177 -0.01 8.00 9.96
N PHE A 178 1.15 7.56 9.48
CA PHE A 178 1.57 6.16 9.47
C PHE A 178 3.09 6.06 9.61
N GLN A 179 3.57 4.93 10.11
CA GLN A 179 4.98 4.62 10.18
C GLN A 179 5.37 3.71 9.01
N SER A 180 6.38 4.13 8.26
CA SER A 180 6.91 3.40 7.11
C SER A 180 8.44 3.31 7.15
N VAL A 181 8.98 2.35 6.43
CA VAL A 181 10.41 2.16 6.18
C VAL A 181 10.65 2.29 4.68
N ILE A 182 11.60 3.14 4.28
CA ILE A 182 11.97 3.29 2.87
C ILE A 182 12.62 1.98 2.39
N THR A 183 12.13 1.42 1.30
CA THR A 183 12.65 0.19 0.68
C THR A 183 13.45 0.46 -0.59
N LYS A 184 13.11 1.55 -1.30
CA LYS A 184 13.77 1.96 -2.53
C LYS A 184 13.71 3.48 -2.66
N GLU A 185 14.77 4.04 -3.21
CA GLU A 185 14.86 5.45 -3.64
C GLU A 185 15.17 5.45 -5.13
N ASP A 186 14.70 6.48 -5.83
CA ASP A 186 15.04 6.73 -7.23
C ASP A 186 16.56 6.82 -7.38
N ASN A 187 17.13 5.87 -8.11
CA ASN A 187 18.56 5.81 -8.31
C ASN A 187 18.88 5.36 -9.73
N VAL A 188 20.07 5.75 -10.20
CA VAL A 188 20.54 5.50 -11.56
C VAL A 188 20.49 4.02 -11.96
N TYR A 189 20.62 3.13 -10.99
CA TYR A 189 20.66 1.68 -11.21
C TYR A 189 19.32 0.98 -10.95
N ASP A 190 18.26 1.72 -10.59
CA ASP A 190 16.94 1.24 -10.22
C ASP A 190 16.90 0.13 -9.14
N ARG A 191 17.91 0.08 -8.26
CA ARG A 191 18.07 -1.00 -7.27
C ARG A 191 17.34 -0.71 -5.96
N ALA A 192 16.64 -1.69 -5.40
CA ALA A 192 16.13 -1.60 -4.03
C ALA A 192 17.26 -1.67 -2.99
N ILE A 193 17.01 -1.20 -1.77
CA ILE A 193 17.99 -1.25 -0.65
C ILE A 193 18.45 -2.69 -0.40
N GLU A 194 17.51 -3.63 -0.43
CA GLU A 194 17.77 -5.06 -0.26
C GLU A 194 18.76 -5.62 -1.30
N GLU A 195 18.77 -5.09 -2.53
CA GLU A 195 19.61 -5.61 -3.61
C GLU A 195 21.10 -5.29 -3.45
N TYR A 196 21.44 -4.19 -2.78
CA TYR A 196 22.84 -3.80 -2.54
C TYR A 196 23.26 -3.98 -1.07
N LYS A 197 22.31 -4.06 -0.13
CA LYS A 197 22.51 -4.45 1.28
C LYS A 197 21.96 -5.85 1.56
N ARG A 198 22.49 -6.84 0.84
CA ARG A 198 21.94 -8.21 0.78
C ARG A 198 22.03 -9.01 2.08
N ASN A 199 22.96 -8.69 2.97
CA ASN A 199 23.39 -9.65 4.00
C ASN A 199 22.81 -9.39 5.39
N GLU A 200 22.36 -8.17 5.71
CA GLU A 200 21.88 -7.86 7.06
C GLU A 200 20.62 -6.98 7.05
N PRO A 201 19.50 -7.44 7.64
CA PRO A 201 18.30 -6.61 7.83
C PRO A 201 18.59 -5.33 8.62
N ILE A 202 19.56 -5.37 9.53
CA ILE A 202 19.98 -4.21 10.32
C ILE A 202 20.60 -3.15 9.41
N GLU A 203 21.49 -3.54 8.48
CA GLU A 203 22.07 -2.59 7.53
C GLU A 203 21.01 -1.96 6.62
N GLN A 204 19.99 -2.71 6.22
CA GLN A 204 18.90 -2.17 5.41
C GLN A 204 18.12 -1.10 6.17
N LEU A 205 17.85 -1.31 7.46
CA LEU A 205 17.18 -0.33 8.32
C LEU A 205 18.03 0.92 8.54
N ILE A 206 19.34 0.76 8.76
CA ILE A 206 20.27 1.89 8.89
C ILE A 206 20.32 2.70 7.60
N GLU A 207 20.35 2.04 6.44
CA GLU A 207 20.36 2.71 5.15
C GLU A 207 19.03 3.44 4.87
N ALA A 208 17.89 2.81 5.21
CA ALA A 208 16.58 3.45 5.12
C ALA A 208 16.49 4.70 6.00
N ASP A 209 17.03 4.66 7.23
CA ASP A 209 17.08 5.82 8.12
C ASP A 209 18.06 6.89 7.61
N ARG A 210 19.17 6.49 6.99
CA ARG A 210 20.09 7.42 6.33
C ARG A 210 19.41 8.19 5.21
N ILE A 211 18.68 7.51 4.32
CA ILE A 211 17.92 8.14 3.23
C ILE A 211 16.87 9.11 3.79
N LYS A 212 16.13 8.68 4.82
CA LYS A 212 15.12 9.52 5.48
C LYS A 212 15.75 10.77 6.11
N ASN A 213 16.89 10.63 6.78
CA ASN A 213 17.61 11.76 7.38
C ASN A 213 18.19 12.70 6.32
N ASN A 214 18.69 12.18 5.20
CA ASN A 214 19.14 13.00 4.08
C ASN A 214 18.00 13.85 3.51
N LEU A 215 16.82 13.26 3.33
CA LEU A 215 15.64 13.98 2.87
C LEU A 215 15.25 15.13 3.82
N ARG A 216 15.29 14.88 5.13
CA ARG A 216 15.03 15.89 6.16
C ARG A 216 16.09 16.99 6.18
N ASN A 217 17.36 16.65 6.03
CA ASN A 217 18.45 17.63 6.01
C ASN A 217 18.39 18.48 4.73
N PHE A 218 18.05 17.90 3.58
CA PHE A 218 17.84 18.62 2.34
C PHE A 218 16.72 19.66 2.46
N GLU A 219 15.65 19.35 3.20
CA GLU A 219 14.64 20.33 3.56
C GLU A 219 15.28 21.50 4.32
N HIS A 220 16.00 21.24 5.41
CA HIS A 220 16.65 22.28 6.22
C HIS A 220 17.64 23.16 5.43
N ASP A 221 18.48 22.56 4.58
CA ASP A 221 19.50 23.28 3.81
C ASP A 221 18.88 24.25 2.80
N LEU A 222 17.70 23.93 2.27
CA LEU A 222 16.94 24.81 1.38
C LEU A 222 16.27 26.00 2.10
N TRP A 223 16.12 25.93 3.43
CA TRP A 223 15.63 27.05 4.25
C TRP A 223 16.72 28.02 4.67
N GLU A 224 17.99 27.61 4.69
CA GLU A 224 19.11 28.47 5.10
C GLU A 224 19.59 29.46 4.01
N TYR A 225 18.98 29.43 2.81
CA TYR A 225 19.30 30.28 1.66
C TYR A 225 18.17 31.24 1.27
#